data_AF-A0A963ZAR7-F1
#
_entry.id   AF-A0A963ZAR7-F1
#
_cell.length_a   1.000
_cell.length_b   1.000
_cell.length_c   1.000
_cell.angle_alpha   90.00
_cell.angle_beta   90.00
_cell.angle_gamma   90.00
#
_symmetry.space_group_name_H-M   'P 1'
#
loop_
_entity.id
_entity.type
_entity.pdbx_description
1 polymer ?
#
loop_
_entity_poly.entity_id
_entity_poly.type
_entity_poly.pdbx_seq_one_letter_code
_entity_poly.pdbx_strand_id
1 'polypeptide(L)'
;MEKELNSEEYERRILSTKKTIEAVVLGELPAIINCNGAPYIKFLLFAPILEFLGACLDNENFTKEGLSEIRFNKGMELLPDRYNGFRNAGSDHYMYEGFRCNMVHRLVPHGFTFTTRKEALEDKNVHLKEDVFNKGKIVLVLEDFAEDIQKAAKKLLNMYDQGKAPKAKGDEPMIKVTGKKPYNIN
;
A
#
# COMPACT_ATOMS: atom_id res chain seq x y z
N MET A 1 -44.23 -14.48 -16.09
CA MET A 1 -43.07 -15.38 -16.19
C MET A 1 -41.84 -14.57 -15.80
N GLU A 2 -41.65 -14.38 -14.49
CA GLU A 2 -40.46 -13.75 -13.95
C GLU A 2 -39.28 -14.67 -14.23
N LYS A 3 -38.25 -14.16 -14.90
CA LYS A 3 -36.98 -14.88 -15.02
C LYS A 3 -36.39 -14.97 -13.63
N GLU A 4 -36.32 -16.18 -13.08
CA GLU A 4 -35.48 -16.48 -11.92
C GLU A 4 -34.07 -15.97 -12.22
N LEU A 5 -33.68 -14.91 -11.51
CA LEU A 5 -32.30 -14.46 -11.44
C LEU A 5 -31.51 -15.60 -10.82
N ASN A 6 -30.72 -16.27 -11.67
CA ASN A 6 -29.78 -17.32 -11.30
C ASN A 6 -28.97 -16.88 -10.08
N SER A 7 -29.30 -17.43 -8.91
CA SER A 7 -28.69 -17.10 -7.62
C SER A 7 -27.35 -17.79 -7.52
N GLU A 8 -26.36 -17.30 -8.27
CA GLU A 8 -24.96 -17.62 -7.96
C GLU A 8 -24.71 -17.18 -6.51
N GLU A 9 -24.60 -18.16 -5.62
CA GLU A 9 -24.68 -17.99 -4.18
C GLU A 9 -23.51 -17.12 -3.68
N TYR A 10 -23.82 -15.89 -3.29
CA TYR A 10 -22.84 -14.99 -2.67
C TYR A 10 -22.59 -15.44 -1.24
N GLU A 11 -21.34 -15.77 -0.92
CA GLU A 11 -20.92 -16.14 0.42
C GLU A 11 -20.41 -14.92 1.19
N ARG A 12 -20.78 -14.83 2.47
CA ARG A 12 -20.21 -13.87 3.41
C ARG A 12 -19.07 -14.54 4.16
N ARG A 13 -17.87 -13.97 4.07
CA ARG A 13 -16.71 -14.48 4.82
C ARG A 13 -15.94 -13.33 5.46
N ILE A 14 -15.32 -13.61 6.59
CA ILE A 14 -14.37 -12.70 7.23
C ILE A 14 -12.97 -13.15 6.79
N LEU A 15 -12.23 -12.24 6.16
CA LEU A 15 -10.86 -12.49 5.75
C LEU A 15 -9.93 -12.27 6.95
N SER A 16 -8.95 -13.17 7.12
CA SER A 16 -7.82 -12.93 8.03
C SER A 16 -6.89 -11.85 7.47
N THR A 17 -5.98 -11.31 8.29
CA THR A 17 -4.95 -10.36 7.86
C THR A 17 -4.21 -10.81 6.60
N LYS A 18 -3.73 -12.06 6.52
CA LYS A 18 -3.08 -12.59 5.31
C LYS A 18 -4.01 -12.54 4.09
N LYS A 19 -5.26 -12.97 4.25
CA LYS A 19 -6.26 -12.94 3.17
C LYS A 19 -6.68 -11.52 2.79
N THR A 20 -6.62 -10.57 3.71
CA THR A 20 -6.82 -9.14 3.42
C THR A 20 -5.66 -8.58 2.61
N ILE A 21 -4.40 -8.94 2.93
CA ILE A 21 -3.24 -8.55 2.12
C ILE A 21 -3.39 -9.07 0.68
N GLU A 22 -3.73 -10.35 0.52
CA GLU A 22 -3.97 -10.95 -0.80
C GLU A 22 -5.11 -10.25 -1.56
N ALA A 23 -6.28 -10.08 -0.93
CA ALA A 23 -7.44 -9.53 -1.61
C ALA A 23 -7.28 -8.03 -1.94
N VAL A 24 -6.84 -7.23 -0.97
CA VAL A 24 -6.83 -5.77 -1.10
C VAL A 24 -5.53 -5.28 -1.72
N VAL A 25 -4.36 -5.68 -1.17
CA VAL A 25 -3.07 -5.13 -1.62
C VAL A 25 -2.59 -5.81 -2.90
N LEU A 26 -2.80 -7.12 -3.04
CA LEU A 26 -2.38 -7.86 -4.24
C LEU A 26 -3.49 -8.01 -5.29
N GLY A 27 -4.75 -7.81 -4.93
CA GLY A 27 -5.91 -7.90 -5.84
C GLY A 27 -6.45 -6.52 -6.24
N GLU A 28 -7.05 -5.79 -5.31
CA GLU A 28 -7.75 -4.53 -5.59
C GLU A 28 -6.80 -3.39 -5.96
N LEU A 29 -5.69 -3.22 -5.24
CA LEU A 29 -4.75 -2.12 -5.49
C LEU A 29 -4.25 -2.09 -6.94
N PRO A 30 -3.74 -3.18 -7.55
CA PRO A 30 -3.36 -3.19 -8.96
C PRO A 30 -4.50 -2.78 -9.90
N ALA A 31 -5.73 -3.24 -9.63
CA ALA A 31 -6.89 -2.87 -10.44
C ALA A 31 -7.18 -1.37 -10.37
N ILE A 32 -7.06 -0.77 -9.18
CA ILE A 32 -7.21 0.69 -8.99
C ILE A 32 -6.06 1.45 -9.65
N ILE A 33 -4.81 0.99 -9.54
CA ILE A 33 -3.68 1.68 -10.16
C ILE A 33 -3.82 1.69 -11.68
N ASN A 34 -4.22 0.58 -12.28
CA ASN A 34 -4.36 0.43 -13.73
C ASN A 34 -5.65 1.05 -14.31
N CYS A 35 -6.60 1.49 -13.48
CA CYS A 35 -7.82 2.12 -14.00
C CYS A 35 -7.50 3.50 -14.60
N ASN A 36 -8.29 3.94 -15.58
CA ASN A 36 -8.07 5.25 -16.21
C ASN A 36 -8.46 6.40 -15.27
N GLY A 37 -7.66 7.47 -15.28
CA GLY A 37 -7.95 8.71 -14.58
C GLY A 37 -7.45 8.76 -13.13
N ALA A 38 -7.55 9.97 -12.56
CA ALA A 38 -7.20 10.31 -11.18
C ALA A 38 -5.84 9.76 -10.67
N PRO A 39 -4.72 9.87 -11.42
CA PRO A 39 -3.45 9.28 -11.00
C PRO A 39 -2.96 9.81 -9.63
N TYR A 40 -3.16 11.10 -9.36
CA TYR A 40 -2.68 11.75 -8.14
C TYR A 40 -3.44 11.32 -6.88
N ILE A 41 -4.76 11.09 -6.96
CA ILE A 41 -5.54 10.65 -5.80
C ILE A 41 -5.15 9.22 -5.37
N LYS A 42 -4.67 8.40 -6.31
CA LYS A 42 -4.29 7.01 -6.04
C LYS A 42 -3.10 6.90 -5.09
N PHE A 43 -2.23 7.91 -5.03
CA PHE A 43 -1.14 7.95 -4.03
C PHE A 43 -1.66 7.93 -2.59
N LEU A 44 -2.88 8.42 -2.31
CA LEU A 44 -3.47 8.35 -0.97
C LEU A 44 -3.57 6.92 -0.45
N LEU A 45 -3.69 5.93 -1.34
CA LEU A 45 -3.85 4.52 -0.96
C LEU A 45 -2.57 3.94 -0.38
N PHE A 46 -1.40 4.43 -0.81
CA PHE A 46 -0.12 3.85 -0.41
C PHE A 46 0.20 4.11 1.05
N ALA A 47 -0.17 5.28 1.58
CA ALA A 47 0.12 5.67 2.94
C ALA A 47 -0.52 4.74 4.01
N PRO A 48 -1.84 4.49 4.00
CA PRO A 48 -2.46 3.54 4.91
C PRO A 48 -2.04 2.10 4.62
N ILE A 49 -1.75 1.73 3.36
CA ILE A 49 -1.26 0.38 3.04
C ILE A 49 0.11 0.12 3.69
N LEU A 50 1.07 1.05 3.57
CA LEU A 50 2.38 0.90 4.21
C LEU A 50 2.26 0.83 5.74
N GLU A 51 1.44 1.69 6.33
CA GLU A 51 1.17 1.64 7.77
C GLU A 51 0.53 0.32 8.20
N PHE A 52 -0.44 -0.20 7.43
CA PHE A 52 -1.05 -1.51 7.65
C PHE A 52 -0.03 -2.66 7.55
N LEU A 53 0.83 -2.67 6.52
CA LEU A 53 1.87 -3.68 6.37
C LEU A 53 2.87 -3.67 7.53
N GLY A 54 3.21 -2.49 8.07
CA GLY A 54 4.05 -2.43 9.26
C GLY A 54 3.33 -2.82 10.55
N ALA A 55 2.03 -2.53 10.68
CA ALA A 55 1.20 -3.00 11.79
C ALA A 55 1.11 -4.54 11.83
N CYS A 56 1.19 -5.19 10.68
CA CYS A 56 1.25 -6.66 10.58
C CYS A 56 2.54 -7.26 11.16
N LEU A 57 3.59 -6.46 11.38
CA LEU A 57 4.86 -6.93 11.93
C LEU A 57 4.95 -6.81 13.46
N ASP A 58 3.97 -6.22 14.12
CA ASP A 58 3.92 -6.12 15.58
C ASP A 58 2.77 -6.94 16.20
N ASN A 59 2.77 -7.05 17.54
CA ASN A 59 1.76 -7.78 18.30
C ASN A 59 0.65 -6.87 18.83
N GLU A 60 0.62 -5.61 18.42
CA GLU A 60 -0.27 -4.61 18.99
C GLU A 60 -1.60 -4.61 18.23
N ASN A 61 -2.68 -4.15 18.88
CA ASN A 61 -3.97 -3.99 18.21
C ASN A 61 -3.84 -3.04 17.01
N PHE A 62 -4.52 -3.31 15.89
CA PHE A 62 -4.52 -2.41 14.73
C PHE A 62 -5.01 -1.00 15.08
N THR A 63 -5.90 -0.85 16.06
CA THR A 63 -6.45 0.44 16.50
C THR A 63 -5.62 1.14 17.59
N LYS A 64 -4.48 0.56 18.02
CA LYS A 64 -3.64 1.18 19.05
C LYS A 64 -3.06 2.50 18.56
N GLU A 65 -3.38 3.57 19.30
CA GLU A 65 -2.91 4.92 19.04
C GLU A 65 -1.41 5.10 19.32
N GLY A 66 -0.81 6.15 18.75
CA GLY A 66 0.60 6.49 18.96
C GLY A 66 1.60 5.61 18.21
N LEU A 67 1.14 4.67 17.38
CA LEU A 67 2.00 3.76 16.62
C LEU A 67 2.11 4.08 15.13
N SER A 68 1.43 5.11 14.62
CA SER A 68 1.35 5.37 13.19
C SER A 68 2.70 5.58 12.52
N GLU A 69 3.59 6.40 13.11
CA GLU A 69 4.94 6.63 12.57
C GLU A 69 5.77 5.36 12.58
N ILE A 70 5.78 4.66 13.72
CA ILE A 70 6.53 3.41 13.90
C ILE A 70 6.06 2.36 12.88
N ARG A 71 4.76 2.20 12.72
CA ARG A 71 4.16 1.23 11.78
C ARG A 71 4.40 1.63 10.34
N PHE A 72 4.26 2.90 9.98
CA PHE A 72 4.59 3.36 8.65
C PHE A 72 6.07 3.09 8.31
N ASN A 73 6.99 3.45 9.22
CA ASN A 73 8.42 3.19 9.03
C ASN A 73 8.73 1.69 8.94
N LYS A 74 8.09 0.83 9.75
CA LYS A 74 8.19 -0.64 9.65
C LYS A 74 7.73 -1.16 8.29
N GLY A 75 6.61 -0.62 7.77
CA GLY A 75 6.14 -0.94 6.42
C GLY A 75 7.14 -0.55 5.34
N MET A 76 7.79 0.60 5.50
CA MET A 76 8.86 1.06 4.61
C MET A 76 10.08 0.13 4.61
N GLU A 77 10.40 -0.58 5.70
CA GLU A 77 11.50 -1.58 5.73
C GLU A 77 11.21 -2.83 4.88
N LEU A 78 9.96 -3.05 4.50
CA LEU A 78 9.59 -4.12 3.58
C LEU A 78 9.88 -3.76 2.11
N LEU A 79 9.99 -2.46 1.79
CA LEU A 79 10.31 -1.97 0.46
C LEU A 79 11.80 -2.26 0.09
N PRO A 80 12.18 -2.12 -1.20
CA PRO A 80 13.57 -2.25 -1.60
C PRO A 80 14.51 -1.23 -0.92
N ASP A 81 15.80 -1.56 -0.77
CA ASP A 81 16.77 -0.73 -0.04
C ASP A 81 16.92 0.72 -0.54
N ARG A 82 16.53 0.99 -1.79
CA ARG A 82 16.51 2.36 -2.35
C ARG A 82 15.59 3.32 -1.58
N TYR A 83 14.72 2.83 -0.71
CA TYR A 83 13.88 3.65 0.15
C TYR A 83 14.53 4.01 1.50
N ASN A 84 15.68 3.42 1.85
CA ASN A 84 16.25 3.51 3.19
C ASN A 84 16.52 4.97 3.64
N GLY A 85 16.90 5.84 2.70
CA GLY A 85 17.17 7.27 2.96
C GLY A 85 15.93 8.10 3.31
N PHE A 86 14.72 7.60 3.06
CA PHE A 86 13.46 8.34 3.24
C PHE A 86 12.72 7.97 4.54
N ARG A 87 13.32 7.17 5.42
CA ARG A 87 12.73 6.69 6.68
C ARG A 87 13.21 7.46 7.93
N ASN A 88 14.17 8.36 7.76
CA ASN A 88 14.81 9.03 8.89
C ASN A 88 14.06 10.32 9.22
N ALA A 89 13.54 10.41 10.45
CA ALA A 89 12.98 11.64 10.98
C ALA A 89 14.01 12.79 10.90
N GLY A 90 13.53 13.99 10.54
CA GLY A 90 14.38 15.17 10.35
C GLY A 90 15.10 15.27 9.00
N SER A 91 14.94 14.28 8.12
CA SER A 91 15.35 14.40 6.71
C SER A 91 14.36 15.28 5.93
N ASP A 92 14.85 16.10 5.00
CA ASP A 92 14.02 16.92 4.09
C ASP A 92 13.04 16.08 3.24
N HIS A 93 13.30 14.78 3.12
CA HIS A 93 12.49 13.83 2.36
C HIS A 93 12.00 12.69 3.25
N TYR A 94 11.68 12.98 4.51
CA TYR A 94 11.11 11.99 5.41
C TYR A 94 9.69 11.61 4.97
N MET A 95 9.49 10.36 4.51
CA MET A 95 8.22 9.93 3.91
C MET A 95 7.05 9.90 4.89
N TYR A 96 7.26 9.65 6.18
CA TYR A 96 6.13 9.68 7.12
C TYR A 96 5.53 11.09 7.18
N GLU A 97 6.36 12.11 7.33
CA GLU A 97 5.89 13.49 7.41
C GLU A 97 5.48 14.01 6.02
N GLY A 98 6.41 13.98 5.06
CA GLY A 98 6.26 14.61 3.76
C GLY A 98 5.29 13.91 2.81
N PHE A 99 5.13 12.60 2.95
CA PHE A 99 4.18 11.81 2.18
C PHE A 99 2.96 11.41 3.02
N ARG A 100 3.10 10.54 4.04
CA ARG A 100 1.95 9.98 4.77
C ARG A 100 1.09 11.05 5.43
N CYS A 101 1.64 11.86 6.33
CA CYS A 101 0.88 12.86 7.08
C CYS A 101 0.31 13.95 6.16
N ASN A 102 1.16 14.48 5.28
CA ASN A 102 0.76 15.55 4.36
C ASN A 102 -0.31 15.10 3.35
N MET A 103 -0.20 13.89 2.78
CA MET A 103 -1.22 13.38 1.86
C MET A 103 -2.55 13.10 2.57
N VAL A 104 -2.52 12.39 3.70
CA VAL A 104 -3.75 11.99 4.41
C VAL A 104 -4.49 13.20 4.99
N HIS A 105 -3.77 14.21 5.49
CA HIS A 105 -4.41 15.34 6.17
C HIS A 105 -4.61 16.59 5.29
N ARG A 106 -3.86 16.73 4.19
CA ARG A 106 -3.84 17.97 3.39
C ARG A 106 -3.94 17.77 1.89
N LEU A 107 -3.83 16.53 1.40
CA LEU A 107 -3.84 16.20 -0.02
C LEU A 107 -2.73 16.90 -0.83
N VAL A 108 -1.65 17.33 -0.18
CA VAL A 108 -0.53 18.03 -0.81
C VAL A 108 0.76 17.35 -0.36
N PRO A 109 1.62 16.84 -1.27
CA PRO A 109 2.90 16.28 -0.86
C PRO A 109 3.88 17.38 -0.45
N HIS A 110 4.73 17.08 0.54
CA HIS A 110 5.85 17.92 0.92
C HIS A 110 7.17 17.16 0.69
N GLY A 111 8.10 17.76 -0.03
CA GLY A 111 9.37 17.11 -0.42
C GLY A 111 9.27 16.14 -1.61
N PHE A 112 8.08 15.90 -2.17
CA PHE A 112 7.87 14.94 -3.25
C PHE A 112 7.11 15.53 -4.44
N THR A 113 7.43 15.08 -5.65
CA THR A 113 6.64 15.25 -6.86
C THR A 113 5.98 13.93 -7.22
N PHE A 114 4.70 13.96 -7.59
CA PHE A 114 4.00 12.77 -8.06
C PHE A 114 3.86 12.80 -9.56
N THR A 115 3.96 11.64 -10.18
CA THR A 115 3.87 11.48 -11.63
C THR A 115 3.41 10.08 -11.99
N THR A 116 2.89 9.90 -13.19
CA THR A 116 2.73 8.59 -13.83
C THR A 116 4.01 8.21 -14.58
N ARG A 117 4.16 6.93 -14.96
CA ARG A 117 5.24 6.48 -15.84
C ARG A 117 5.28 7.23 -17.17
N LYS A 118 4.10 7.55 -17.71
CA LYS A 118 3.97 8.29 -18.97
C LYS A 118 4.56 9.69 -18.84
N GLU A 119 4.09 10.46 -17.86
CA GLU A 119 4.58 11.82 -17.59
C GLU A 119 6.08 11.79 -17.23
N ALA A 120 6.51 10.82 -16.42
CA ALA A 120 7.92 10.68 -16.04
C ALA A 120 8.84 10.46 -17.25
N LEU A 121 8.39 9.67 -18.23
CA LEU A 121 9.14 9.45 -19.47
C LEU A 121 9.25 10.74 -20.30
N GLU A 122 8.15 11.49 -20.42
CA GLU A 122 8.10 12.77 -21.15
C GLU A 122 9.03 13.80 -20.48
N ASP A 123 9.00 13.86 -19.15
CA ASP A 123 9.76 14.80 -18.32
C ASP A 123 11.19 14.35 -18.00
N LYS A 124 11.58 13.13 -18.41
CA LYS A 124 12.85 12.47 -18.06
C LYS A 124 13.06 12.33 -16.55
N ASN A 125 11.98 12.27 -15.80
CA ASN A 125 11.96 12.04 -14.36
C ASN A 125 12.15 10.54 -14.05
N VAL A 126 12.82 10.24 -12.93
CA VAL A 126 13.11 8.87 -12.50
C VAL A 126 12.63 8.67 -11.07
N HIS A 127 11.94 7.56 -10.81
CA HIS A 127 11.44 7.21 -9.49
C HIS A 127 12.56 7.24 -8.42
N LEU A 128 12.30 7.93 -7.31
CA LEU A 128 13.22 8.20 -6.20
C LEU A 128 14.49 8.97 -6.57
N LYS A 129 14.45 9.75 -7.65
CA LYS A 129 15.46 10.75 -7.98
C LYS A 129 14.89 12.16 -7.82
N GLU A 130 15.79 13.13 -7.77
CA GLU A 130 15.40 14.54 -7.77
C GLU A 130 14.66 14.87 -9.08
N ASP A 131 13.59 15.65 -8.95
CA ASP A 131 12.78 16.12 -10.05
C ASP A 131 13.59 17.08 -10.93
N VAL A 132 13.54 16.84 -12.25
CA VAL A 132 14.27 17.61 -13.26
C VAL A 132 13.84 19.08 -13.30
N PHE A 133 12.57 19.36 -13.03
CA PHE A 133 11.99 20.71 -13.08
C PHE A 133 11.83 21.34 -11.69
N ASN A 134 11.51 20.53 -10.67
CA ASN A 134 11.25 21.00 -9.31
C ASN A 134 12.37 20.59 -8.34
N LYS A 135 13.50 21.32 -8.41
CA LYS A 135 14.68 21.07 -7.58
C LYS A 135 14.34 20.94 -6.09
N GLY A 136 14.98 20.00 -5.41
CA GLY A 136 14.71 19.68 -4.01
C GLY A 136 13.41 18.87 -3.78
N LYS A 137 12.77 18.34 -4.83
CA LYS A 137 11.69 17.35 -4.71
C LYS A 137 12.13 15.99 -5.21
N ILE A 138 11.68 14.95 -4.55
CA ILE A 138 11.90 13.56 -4.98
C ILE A 138 10.68 13.06 -5.75
N VAL A 139 10.93 12.49 -6.93
CA VAL A 139 9.89 11.95 -7.80
C VAL A 139 9.37 10.62 -7.26
N LEU A 140 8.05 10.51 -7.10
CA LEU A 140 7.33 9.25 -6.91
C LEU A 140 6.51 8.97 -8.16
N VAL A 141 6.97 7.99 -8.95
CA VAL A 141 6.21 7.39 -10.04
C VAL A 141 5.16 6.43 -9.48
N LEU A 142 3.89 6.64 -9.83
CA LEU A 142 2.73 5.93 -9.27
C LEU A 142 2.85 4.41 -9.41
N GLU A 143 3.14 3.94 -10.61
CA GLU A 143 3.15 2.53 -10.94
C GLU A 143 4.37 1.83 -10.32
N ASP A 144 5.54 2.48 -10.33
CA ASP A 144 6.75 1.95 -9.69
C ASP A 144 6.56 1.81 -8.17
N PHE A 145 5.96 2.82 -7.54
CA PHE A 145 5.70 2.78 -6.10
C PHE A 145 4.69 1.68 -5.75
N ALA A 146 3.61 1.56 -6.52
CA ALA A 146 2.63 0.50 -6.35
C ALA A 146 3.23 -0.90 -6.49
N GLU A 147 4.12 -1.11 -7.46
CA GLU A 147 4.80 -2.38 -7.67
C GLU A 147 5.74 -2.73 -6.50
N ASP A 148 6.43 -1.75 -5.94
CA ASP A 148 7.26 -1.96 -4.76
C ASP A 148 6.44 -2.30 -3.52
N ILE A 149 5.29 -1.65 -3.33
CA ILE A 149 4.35 -1.97 -2.25
C ILE A 149 3.80 -3.40 -2.40
N GLN A 150 3.47 -3.82 -3.62
CA GLN A 150 3.06 -5.21 -3.89
C GLN A 150 4.18 -6.20 -3.57
N LYS A 151 5.45 -5.87 -3.89
CA LYS A 151 6.61 -6.69 -3.52
C LYS A 151 6.77 -6.76 -2.00
N ALA A 152 6.58 -5.65 -1.29
CA ALA A 152 6.60 -5.60 0.17
C ALA A 152 5.49 -6.47 0.79
N ALA A 153 4.27 -6.43 0.24
CA ALA A 153 3.17 -7.28 0.67
C ALA A 153 3.48 -8.78 0.46
N LYS A 154 4.03 -9.17 -0.69
CA LYS A 154 4.49 -10.55 -0.94
C LYS A 154 5.61 -10.97 0.02
N LYS A 155 6.56 -10.08 0.29
CA LYS A 155 7.63 -10.31 1.28
C LYS A 155 7.05 -10.59 2.67
N LEU A 156 6.05 -9.81 3.10
CA LEU A 156 5.37 -10.00 4.38
C LEU A 156 4.61 -11.34 4.45
N LEU A 157 3.89 -11.74 3.40
CA LEU A 157 3.23 -13.05 3.34
C LEU A 157 4.25 -14.19 3.51
N ASN A 158 5.37 -14.12 2.78
CA ASN A 158 6.47 -15.09 2.94
C ASN A 158 7.05 -15.09 4.36
N MET A 159 7.12 -13.93 5.04
CA MET A 159 7.55 -13.87 6.43
C MET A 159 6.58 -14.59 7.37
N TYR A 160 5.26 -14.49 7.14
CA TYR A 160 4.29 -15.27 7.90
C TYR A 160 4.47 -16.78 7.68
N ASP A 161 4.65 -17.21 6.43
CA ASP A 161 4.83 -18.63 6.09
C ASP A 161 6.11 -19.20 6.71
N GLN A 162 7.14 -18.37 6.85
CA GLN A 162 8.41 -18.72 7.49
C GLN A 162 8.42 -18.54 9.02
N GLY A 163 7.31 -18.10 9.63
CA GLY A 163 7.24 -17.83 11.07
C GLY A 163 8.09 -16.63 11.53
N LYS A 164 8.49 -15.74 10.61
CA LYS A 164 9.25 -14.50 10.86
C LYS A 164 8.36 -13.28 11.11
N ALA A 165 7.05 -13.43 11.02
CA ALA A 165 6.05 -12.45 11.41
C ALA A 165 5.06 -13.08 12.40
N PRO A 166 4.40 -12.30 13.28
CA PRO A 166 3.60 -12.86 14.36
C PRO A 166 2.37 -13.65 13.85
N LYS A 167 2.39 -14.97 14.01
CA LYS A 167 1.33 -15.85 13.48
C LYS A 167 -0.09 -15.39 13.86
N ALA A 168 -0.30 -15.05 15.12
CA ALA A 168 -1.59 -14.57 15.63
C ALA A 168 -2.08 -13.32 14.88
N LYS A 169 -1.16 -12.39 14.54
CA LYS A 169 -1.46 -11.18 13.76
C LYS A 169 -1.90 -11.52 12.34
N GLY A 170 -1.24 -12.49 11.71
CA GLY A 170 -1.55 -12.95 10.36
C GLY A 170 -2.91 -13.65 10.23
N ASP A 171 -3.38 -14.26 11.31
CA ASP A 171 -4.66 -15.00 11.36
C ASP A 171 -5.81 -14.15 11.95
N GLU A 172 -5.52 -12.91 12.40
CA GLU A 172 -6.52 -11.98 12.97
C GLU A 172 -7.63 -11.67 11.95
N PRO A 173 -8.93 -11.73 12.33
CA PRO A 173 -10.04 -11.39 11.45
C PRO A 173 -10.09 -9.89 11.16
N MET A 174 -10.20 -9.51 9.89
CA MET A 174 -10.07 -8.11 9.44
C MET A 174 -11.32 -7.58 8.76
N ILE A 175 -11.58 -8.01 7.52
CA ILE A 175 -12.64 -7.44 6.68
C ILE A 175 -13.70 -8.49 6.37
N LYS A 176 -14.96 -8.05 6.41
CA LYS A 176 -16.09 -8.85 5.92
C LYS A 176 -16.26 -8.59 4.44
N VAL A 177 -16.18 -9.64 3.63
CA VAL A 177 -16.47 -9.58 2.19
C VAL A 177 -17.72 -10.38 1.87
N THR A 178 -18.46 -9.93 0.86
CA THR A 178 -19.59 -10.65 0.27
C THR A 178 -19.30 -10.80 -1.21
N GLY A 179 -19.13 -12.04 -1.69
CA GLY A 179 -18.72 -12.32 -3.06
C GLY A 179 -19.23 -13.69 -3.50
N LYS A 180 -19.29 -13.94 -4.80
CA LYS A 180 -19.64 -15.27 -5.33
C LYS A 180 -18.67 -16.33 -4.78
N LYS A 181 -19.16 -17.54 -4.50
CA LYS A 181 -18.34 -18.72 -4.14
C LYS A 181 -17.13 -18.84 -5.10
N PRO A 182 -15.95 -19.24 -4.61
CA PRO A 182 -14.67 -18.67 -5.04
C PRO A 182 -14.33 -18.90 -6.53
N TYR A 183 -13.81 -17.83 -7.14
CA TYR A 183 -12.69 -17.94 -8.07
C TYR A 183 -11.58 -18.74 -7.36
N ASN A 184 -11.24 -19.91 -7.90
CA ASN A 184 -10.05 -20.66 -7.49
C ASN A 184 -8.82 -19.80 -7.78
N ILE A 185 -8.27 -19.20 -6.74
CA ILE A 185 -6.87 -18.78 -6.77
C ILE A 185 -6.11 -20.05 -6.35
N ASN A 186 -5.70 -20.83 -7.34
CA ASN A 186 -4.73 -21.90 -7.17
C ASN A 186 -3.36 -21.31 -6.80
#